data_AF-A0A8J6Q7G5-F1
#
_entry.id   AF-A0A8J6Q7G5-F1
#
_cell.length_a   1.000
_cell.length_b   1.000
_cell.length_c   1.000
_cell.angle_alpha   90.00
_cell.angle_beta   90.00
_cell.angle_gamma   90.00
#
_symmetry.space_group_name_H-M   'P 1'
#
loop_
_entity.id
_entity.type
_entity.pdbx_description
1 polymer ?
#
loop_
_entity_poly.entity_id
_entity_poly.type
_entity_poly.pdbx_seq_one_letter_code
_entity_poly.pdbx_strand_id
1 'polypeptide(L)'
;MKNNLFYFIILLCTVYLVFGCQNKLCNSTVTNKNNFTVHAKLKNLKKGYVIIESKDESLPNTFNRDTVSVDNGGFTYTNCIDNYKIFSVYLPQLLNGKEYKNTKHSISCNTSKKIWFIGYPGARISIYGKVSNFVDGYPVDDKGVNNDLKSVFSQTIPIENIIENLISKSNEGELVQLSKKEINDSLSYYDNLVKNIKIEFIKSHPNSVAAAYLINSSYANQEFDNILTAKLIENMNHEKLREVSFYREVLQRLSANFKLNPRFYKH
;
A
#
# COMPACT_ATOMS: atom_id res chain seq x y z
N MET A 1 53.29 -27.66 4.56
CA MET A 1 52.84 -26.37 3.97
C MET A 1 51.40 -26.38 3.42
N LYS A 2 50.83 -27.50 2.94
CA LYS A 2 49.44 -27.53 2.42
C LYS A 2 48.34 -27.27 3.48
N ASN A 3 48.55 -27.68 4.74
CA ASN A 3 47.52 -27.51 5.78
C ASN A 3 47.33 -26.04 6.21
N ASN A 4 48.38 -25.21 6.19
CA ASN A 4 48.28 -23.80 6.57
C ASN A 4 47.52 -22.94 5.55
N LEU A 5 47.56 -23.32 4.27
CA LEU A 5 46.81 -22.61 3.22
C LEU A 5 45.29 -22.85 3.34
N PHE A 6 44.89 -24.04 3.78
CA PHE A 6 43.49 -24.39 3.96
C PHE A 6 42.84 -23.62 5.14
N TYR A 7 43.54 -23.50 6.27
CA TYR A 7 43.07 -22.69 7.39
C TYR A 7 42.99 -21.19 7.04
N PHE A 8 43.89 -20.69 6.20
CA PHE A 8 43.86 -19.29 5.76
C PHE A 8 42.65 -18.99 4.85
N ILE A 9 42.27 -19.93 3.98
CA ILE A 9 41.08 -19.78 3.10
C ILE A 9 39.79 -19.84 3.92
N ILE A 10 39.68 -20.73 4.91
CA ILE A 10 38.51 -20.82 5.80
C ILE A 10 38.36 -19.53 6.61
N LEU A 11 39.47 -18.98 7.14
CA LEU A 11 39.45 -17.70 7.87
C LEU A 11 38.96 -16.55 6.98
N LEU A 12 39.43 -16.48 5.73
CA LEU A 12 39.02 -15.43 4.77
C LEU A 12 37.52 -15.51 4.40
N CYS A 13 36.98 -16.73 4.23
CA CYS A 13 35.55 -16.93 3.98
C CYS A 13 34.68 -16.56 5.19
N THR A 14 35.14 -16.84 6.42
CA THR A 14 34.40 -16.44 7.63
C THR A 14 34.36 -14.93 7.83
N VAL A 15 35.42 -14.20 7.48
CA VAL A 15 35.43 -12.73 7.54
C VAL A 15 34.46 -12.13 6.52
N TYR A 16 34.40 -12.65 5.29
CA TYR A 16 33.45 -12.16 4.28
C TYR A 16 31.97 -12.40 4.65
N LEU A 17 31.66 -13.50 5.32
CA LEU A 17 30.30 -13.80 5.76
C LEU A 17 29.86 -12.92 6.95
N VAL A 18 30.78 -12.47 7.81
CA VAL A 18 30.45 -11.58 8.94
C VAL A 18 30.29 -10.12 8.49
N PHE A 19 30.99 -9.68 7.45
CA PHE A 19 30.87 -8.31 6.92
C PHE A 19 29.84 -8.16 5.78
N GLY A 20 29.36 -9.24 5.17
CA GLY A 20 28.38 -9.23 4.08
C GLY A 20 26.93 -8.92 4.48
N CYS A 21 26.62 -8.93 5.79
CA CYS A 21 25.31 -8.57 6.32
C CYS A 21 25.34 -7.23 7.06
N GLN A 22 25.81 -6.17 6.42
CA GLN A 22 25.41 -4.83 6.85
C GLN A 22 23.99 -4.59 6.33
N ASN A 23 23.00 -4.97 7.13
CA ASN A 23 21.71 -4.30 7.10
C ASN A 23 22.01 -2.80 7.07
N LYS A 24 21.35 -2.04 6.19
CA LYS A 24 21.37 -0.57 6.20
C LYS A 24 20.80 -0.09 7.55
N LEU A 25 21.64 -0.18 8.59
CA LEU A 25 21.47 0.51 9.84
C LEU A 25 21.50 1.98 9.46
N CYS A 26 20.38 2.65 9.69
CA CYS A 26 20.26 4.07 9.44
C CYS A 26 21.44 4.75 10.10
N ASN A 27 22.32 5.37 9.30
CA ASN A 27 23.55 6.00 9.78
C ASN A 27 23.20 6.87 11.00
N SER A 28 23.58 6.40 12.18
CA SER A 28 23.07 6.89 13.47
C SER A 28 23.67 8.23 13.89
N THR A 29 24.26 8.96 12.95
CA THR A 29 24.93 10.24 13.16
C THR A 29 24.11 11.45 12.72
N VAL A 30 22.94 11.23 12.10
CA VAL A 30 21.95 12.29 11.83
C VAL A 30 20.71 11.99 12.66
N THR A 31 20.54 12.73 13.77
CA THR A 31 19.33 12.83 14.62
C THR A 31 18.09 12.16 14.05
N ASN A 32 17.57 11.10 14.72
CA ASN A 32 16.20 10.54 14.86
C ASN A 32 15.00 11.07 14.00
N LYS A 33 15.19 11.78 12.90
CA LYS A 33 14.16 12.48 12.10
C LYS A 33 13.81 11.75 10.81
N ASN A 34 14.65 10.83 10.35
CA ASN A 34 14.45 10.08 9.10
C ASN A 34 13.92 8.66 9.32
N ASN A 35 13.32 8.39 10.48
CA ASN A 35 12.63 7.13 10.74
C ASN A 35 11.12 7.37 10.90
N PHE A 36 10.34 6.32 10.72
CA PHE A 36 8.97 6.28 11.17
C PHE A 36 8.78 5.06 12.07
N THR A 37 7.78 5.11 12.93
CA THR A 37 7.38 3.97 13.75
C THR A 37 5.89 3.73 13.65
N VAL A 38 5.50 2.47 13.52
CA VAL A 38 4.12 1.98 13.52
C VAL A 38 3.92 1.13 14.76
N HIS A 39 2.87 1.46 15.53
CA HIS A 39 2.37 0.62 16.61
C HIS A 39 0.97 0.13 16.25
N ALA A 40 0.81 -1.16 16.05
CA ALA A 40 -0.46 -1.77 15.73
C ALA A 40 -0.96 -2.65 16.87
N LYS A 41 -2.24 -2.51 17.21
CA LYS A 41 -2.94 -3.37 18.16
C LYS A 41 -4.33 -3.70 17.62
N LEU A 42 -4.50 -4.95 17.20
CA LEU A 42 -5.71 -5.42 16.52
C LEU A 42 -6.32 -6.59 17.29
N LYS A 43 -7.61 -6.47 17.63
CA LYS A 43 -8.38 -7.59 18.19
C LYS A 43 -8.37 -8.76 17.19
N ASN A 44 -8.21 -9.98 17.68
CA ASN A 44 -8.15 -11.22 16.88
C ASN A 44 -6.97 -11.34 15.90
N LEU A 45 -5.95 -10.47 16.00
CA LEU A 45 -4.69 -10.72 15.31
C LEU A 45 -3.96 -11.87 16.03
N LYS A 46 -3.73 -12.96 15.30
CA LYS A 46 -3.12 -14.18 15.81
C LYS A 46 -1.61 -13.97 16.01
N LYS A 47 -1.05 -14.66 17.01
CA LYS A 47 0.40 -14.76 17.21
C LYS A 47 1.04 -15.35 15.95
N GLY A 48 2.24 -14.87 15.61
CA GLY A 48 2.95 -15.28 14.39
C GLY A 48 3.77 -14.11 13.86
N TYR A 49 3.54 -13.76 12.60
CA TYR A 49 4.19 -12.62 11.95
C TYR A 49 3.25 -11.92 10.97
N VAL A 50 3.63 -10.69 10.61
CA VAL A 50 3.08 -9.95 9.47
C VAL A 50 4.19 -9.68 8.46
N ILE A 51 3.81 -9.46 7.20
CA ILE A 51 4.75 -9.06 6.15
C ILE A 51 4.44 -7.61 5.80
N ILE A 52 5.42 -6.73 5.96
CA ILE A 52 5.32 -5.32 5.61
C ILE A 52 5.97 -5.14 4.24
N GLU A 53 5.24 -4.56 3.29
CA GLU A 53 5.65 -4.38 1.92
C GLU A 53 5.58 -2.91 1.50
N SER A 54 6.57 -2.45 0.74
CA SER A 54 6.51 -1.19 0.00
C SER A 54 7.21 -1.34 -1.35
N LYS A 55 6.77 -0.58 -2.36
CA LYS A 55 7.39 -0.59 -3.69
C LYS A 55 8.86 -0.17 -3.60
N ASP A 56 9.76 -0.87 -4.24
CA ASP A 56 11.14 -0.42 -4.42
C ASP A 56 11.16 0.67 -5.51
N GLU A 57 11.63 1.86 -5.17
CA GLU A 57 11.70 2.99 -6.11
C GLU A 57 12.94 2.91 -7.00
N SER A 58 13.94 2.10 -6.63
CA SER A 58 15.18 1.93 -7.40
C SER A 58 15.05 0.90 -8.53
N LEU A 59 14.07 0.00 -8.45
CA LEU A 59 13.89 -1.11 -9.38
C LEU A 59 12.43 -1.21 -9.84
N PRO A 60 12.16 -1.30 -11.16
CA PRO A 60 10.80 -1.44 -11.67
C PRO A 60 10.15 -2.73 -11.15
N ASN A 61 8.88 -2.63 -10.75
CA ASN A 61 8.05 -3.76 -10.29
C ASN A 61 8.63 -4.60 -9.15
N THR A 62 9.54 -4.03 -8.36
CA THR A 62 10.16 -4.69 -7.21
C THR A 62 9.57 -4.15 -5.91
N PHE A 63 9.56 -4.97 -4.86
CA PHE A 63 9.03 -4.61 -3.55
C PHE A 63 10.03 -4.96 -2.45
N ASN A 64 10.19 -4.03 -1.51
CA ASN A 64 10.90 -4.28 -0.26
C ASN A 64 9.94 -4.93 0.72
N ARG A 65 10.38 -6.02 1.36
CA ARG A 65 9.58 -6.81 2.29
C ARG A 65 10.32 -7.04 3.58
N ASP A 66 9.65 -6.78 4.69
CA ASP A 66 10.11 -7.09 6.03
C ASP A 66 9.12 -8.01 6.74
N THR A 67 9.63 -8.89 7.59
CA THR A 67 8.80 -9.77 8.43
C THR A 67 8.87 -9.27 9.87
N VAL A 68 7.72 -9.01 10.47
CA VAL A 68 7.62 -8.50 11.84
C VAL A 68 6.83 -9.47 12.70
N SER A 69 7.39 -9.82 13.85
CA SER A 69 6.72 -10.71 14.79
C SER A 69 5.48 -10.04 15.39
N VAL A 70 4.42 -10.81 15.54
CA VAL A 70 3.20 -10.39 16.23
C VAL A 70 3.21 -11.01 17.62
N ASP A 71 3.10 -10.16 18.63
CA ASP A 71 2.93 -10.57 20.01
C ASP A 71 1.71 -9.90 20.64
N ASN A 72 0.96 -10.67 21.42
CA ASN A 72 -0.23 -10.21 22.13
C ASN A 72 -1.24 -9.45 21.22
N GLY A 73 -1.44 -9.88 19.98
CA GLY A 73 -2.34 -9.22 19.03
C GLY A 73 -1.88 -7.84 18.55
N GLY A 74 -0.58 -7.55 18.64
CA GLY A 74 0.01 -6.33 18.13
C GLY A 74 1.41 -6.53 17.56
N PHE A 75 1.90 -5.52 16.86
CA PHE A 75 3.27 -5.46 16.37
C PHE A 75 3.79 -4.03 16.40
N THR A 76 5.11 -3.87 16.46
CA THR A 76 5.77 -2.58 16.29
C THR A 76 6.78 -2.71 15.16
N TYR A 77 6.83 -1.70 14.30
CA TYR A 77 7.74 -1.65 13.18
C TYR A 77 8.36 -0.26 13.05
N THR A 78 9.67 -0.23 12.91
CA THR A 78 10.44 1.01 12.71
C THR A 78 11.34 0.81 11.51
N ASN A 79 11.29 1.75 10.57
CA ASN A 79 12.19 1.75 9.42
C ASN A 79 12.55 3.20 9.05
N CYS A 80 13.57 3.35 8.23
CA CYS A 80 14.03 4.63 7.74
C CYS A 80 13.42 4.98 6.39
N ILE A 81 13.18 6.27 6.23
CA ILE A 81 12.50 6.83 5.09
C ILE A 81 12.92 8.29 4.90
N ASP A 82 13.04 8.70 3.65
CA ASP A 82 13.44 10.05 3.24
C ASP A 82 12.26 10.86 2.67
N ASN A 83 11.18 10.21 2.27
CA ASN A 83 9.97 10.85 1.74
C ASN A 83 8.68 10.11 2.16
N TYR A 84 7.52 10.52 1.65
CA TYR A 84 6.25 9.82 1.82
C TYR A 84 6.24 8.52 1.01
N LYS A 85 5.80 7.43 1.64
CA LYS A 85 5.64 6.13 0.98
C LYS A 85 4.48 5.35 1.54
N ILE A 86 3.75 4.67 0.66
CA ILE A 86 2.67 3.77 1.06
C ILE A 86 3.27 2.43 1.43
N PHE A 87 2.82 1.90 2.55
CA PHE A 87 3.12 0.55 3.00
C PHE A 87 1.84 -0.24 3.07
N SER A 88 1.95 -1.53 2.77
CA SER A 88 0.89 -2.50 3.00
C SER A 88 1.39 -3.60 3.94
N VAL A 89 0.54 -4.04 4.85
CA VAL A 89 0.85 -5.10 5.81
C VAL A 89 -0.04 -6.28 5.49
N TYR A 90 0.56 -7.37 5.04
CA TYR A 90 -0.11 -8.63 4.83
C TYR A 90 -0.22 -9.38 6.15
N LEU A 91 -1.41 -9.90 6.42
CA LEU A 91 -1.69 -10.75 7.56
C LEU A 91 -1.80 -12.18 7.05
N PRO A 92 -0.78 -13.05 7.25
CA PRO A 92 -0.80 -14.44 6.77
C PRO A 92 -2.07 -15.20 7.15
N GLN A 93 -2.68 -14.88 8.31
CA GLN A 93 -3.93 -15.49 8.75
C GLN A 93 -5.14 -15.22 7.83
N LEU A 94 -5.10 -14.18 6.98
CA LEU A 94 -6.15 -13.84 6.01
C LEU A 94 -5.82 -14.32 4.60
N LEU A 95 -4.58 -14.72 4.36
CA LEU A 95 -4.13 -15.24 3.06
C LEU A 95 -4.53 -16.70 2.98
N ASN A 96 -5.62 -16.97 2.27
CA ASN A 96 -5.98 -18.34 1.94
C ASN A 96 -5.04 -18.79 0.80
N GLY A 97 -4.26 -19.85 1.00
CA GLY A 97 -3.23 -20.34 0.06
C GLY A 97 -3.68 -20.67 -1.38
N LYS A 98 -4.95 -20.41 -1.73
CA LYS A 98 -5.53 -20.47 -3.08
C LYS A 98 -5.36 -19.15 -3.88
N GLU A 99 -5.06 -18.03 -3.24
CA GLU A 99 -4.99 -16.69 -3.88
C GLU A 99 -3.77 -16.47 -4.79
N TYR A 100 -2.79 -17.39 -4.78
CA TYR A 100 -1.58 -17.31 -5.61
C TYR A 100 -1.70 -17.98 -6.98
N LYS A 101 -2.86 -18.49 -7.39
CA LYS A 101 -3.03 -19.18 -8.67
C LYS A 101 -3.97 -18.44 -9.64
N ASN A 102 -3.34 -17.73 -10.58
CA ASN A 102 -3.78 -17.45 -11.95
C ASN A 102 -5.28 -17.14 -12.17
N THR A 103 -5.66 -15.86 -12.14
CA THR A 103 -6.78 -15.38 -12.96
C THR A 103 -6.44 -14.05 -13.65
N LYS A 104 -6.85 -13.94 -14.91
CA LYS A 104 -6.69 -12.75 -15.79
C LYS A 104 -7.51 -11.51 -15.34
N HIS A 105 -8.22 -11.60 -14.21
CA HIS A 105 -8.98 -10.51 -13.59
C HIS A 105 -8.26 -10.02 -12.34
N SER A 106 -7.00 -9.60 -12.51
CA SER A 106 -6.08 -9.22 -11.44
C SER A 106 -6.40 -7.84 -10.82
N ILE A 107 -7.67 -7.47 -10.71
CA ILE A 107 -8.07 -6.33 -9.88
C ILE A 107 -8.06 -6.82 -8.43
N SER A 108 -6.92 -6.61 -7.78
CA SER A 108 -6.76 -6.28 -6.36
C SER A 108 -7.70 -6.94 -5.32
N CYS A 109 -7.91 -8.26 -5.36
CA CYS A 109 -8.65 -9.02 -4.34
C CYS A 109 -7.88 -9.19 -3.01
N ASN A 110 -7.19 -8.14 -2.56
CA ASN A 110 -6.28 -8.18 -1.44
C ASN A 110 -6.22 -6.85 -0.65
N THR A 111 -6.95 -5.81 -1.06
CA THR A 111 -6.88 -4.50 -0.38
C THR A 111 -7.50 -4.60 1.01
N SER A 112 -8.65 -5.28 1.12
CA SER A 112 -9.38 -5.43 2.39
C SER A 112 -8.64 -6.31 3.41
N LYS A 113 -7.73 -7.17 2.92
CA LYS A 113 -6.95 -8.12 3.72
C LYS A 113 -5.61 -7.57 4.20
N LYS A 114 -5.33 -6.30 3.91
CA LYS A 114 -4.10 -5.62 4.30
C LYS A 114 -4.40 -4.43 5.20
N ILE A 115 -3.45 -4.13 6.07
CA ILE A 115 -3.37 -2.80 6.69
C ILE A 115 -2.61 -1.90 5.73
N TRP A 116 -3.06 -0.66 5.58
CA TRP A 116 -2.37 0.34 4.78
C TRP A 116 -1.98 1.53 5.65
N PHE A 117 -0.80 2.09 5.41
CA PHE A 117 -0.37 3.32 6.06
C PHE A 117 0.63 4.07 5.20
N ILE A 118 0.72 5.39 5.40
CA ILE A 118 1.73 6.24 4.76
C ILE A 118 2.83 6.50 5.79
N GLY A 119 4.02 5.96 5.53
CA GLY A 119 5.23 6.30 6.27
C GLY A 119 5.82 7.62 5.77
N TYR A 120 6.36 8.43 6.69
CA TYR A 120 7.07 9.67 6.38
C TYR A 120 8.08 10.00 7.49
N PRO A 121 9.09 10.86 7.24
CA PRO A 121 10.11 11.19 8.23
C PRO A 121 9.54 11.74 9.56
N GLY A 122 9.84 11.04 10.64
CA GLY A 122 9.41 11.33 12.01
C GLY A 122 8.00 10.85 12.37
N ALA A 123 7.31 10.10 11.49
CA ALA A 123 5.94 9.68 11.76
C ALA A 123 5.84 8.71 12.94
N ARG A 124 4.83 8.93 13.80
CA ARG A 124 4.41 7.98 14.82
C ARG A 124 2.98 7.55 14.53
N ILE A 125 2.86 6.38 13.93
CA ILE A 125 1.61 5.87 13.39
C ILE A 125 1.04 4.86 14.38
N SER A 126 -0.22 5.03 14.74
CA SER A 126 -0.96 4.05 15.55
C SER A 126 -2.06 3.41 14.73
N ILE A 127 -2.26 2.10 14.89
CA ILE A 127 -3.28 1.34 14.18
C ILE A 127 -4.07 0.52 15.20
N TYR A 128 -5.35 0.86 15.36
CA TYR A 128 -6.26 0.15 16.26
C TYR A 128 -7.45 -0.37 15.47
N GLY A 129 -7.95 -1.53 15.87
CA GLY A 129 -9.00 -2.19 15.11
C GLY A 129 -9.20 -3.66 15.47
N LYS A 130 -9.74 -4.40 14.51
CA LYS A 130 -9.98 -5.84 14.63
C LYS A 130 -9.70 -6.55 13.31
N VAL A 131 -9.36 -7.82 13.41
CA VAL A 131 -9.28 -8.74 12.28
C VAL A 131 -10.51 -9.65 12.30
N SER A 132 -11.19 -9.75 11.17
CA SER A 132 -12.27 -10.71 10.91
C SER A 132 -11.95 -11.51 9.63
N ASN A 133 -12.86 -11.57 8.68
CA ASN A 133 -12.61 -11.97 7.29
C ASN A 133 -11.85 -10.89 6.48
N PHE A 134 -11.77 -9.67 7.00
CA PHE A 134 -10.94 -8.57 6.46
C PHE A 134 -10.30 -7.80 7.63
N VAL A 135 -9.50 -6.78 7.31
CA VAL A 135 -8.87 -5.90 8.32
C VAL A 135 -9.69 -4.63 8.52
N ASP A 136 -10.32 -4.51 9.68
CA ASP A 136 -11.00 -3.30 10.13
C ASP A 136 -10.09 -2.57 11.12
N GLY A 137 -9.02 -1.98 10.60
CA GLY A 137 -8.00 -1.28 11.37
C GLY A 137 -7.28 -0.24 10.52
N TYR A 138 -7.42 1.03 10.90
CA TYR A 138 -6.98 2.17 10.09
C TYR A 138 -5.91 2.98 10.83
N PRO A 139 -4.93 3.54 10.10
CA PRO A 139 -3.83 4.26 10.71
C PRO A 139 -4.25 5.66 11.16
N VAL A 140 -3.59 6.17 12.19
CA VAL A 140 -3.66 7.56 12.63
C VAL A 140 -2.27 8.05 13.00
N ASP A 141 -2.03 9.35 12.84
CA ASP A 141 -0.81 10.00 13.29
C ASP A 141 -1.06 11.46 13.71
N ASP A 142 -0.05 12.05 14.33
CA ASP A 142 -0.07 13.40 14.91
C ASP A 142 -0.13 14.52 13.86
N LYS A 143 0.43 14.31 12.66
CA LYS A 143 0.42 15.29 11.56
C LYS A 143 -0.78 15.13 10.62
N GLY A 144 -1.65 14.16 10.87
CA GLY A 144 -2.91 13.98 10.16
C GLY A 144 -2.85 13.27 8.80
N VAL A 145 -1.66 12.91 8.31
CA VAL A 145 -1.49 12.27 6.98
C VAL A 145 -2.22 10.92 6.90
N ASN A 146 -2.13 10.11 7.94
CA ASN A 146 -2.84 8.84 8.05
C ASN A 146 -4.28 9.00 8.54
N ASN A 147 -4.63 10.12 9.19
CA ASN A 147 -6.03 10.41 9.57
C ASN A 147 -6.87 10.63 8.31
N ASP A 148 -6.30 11.33 7.33
CA ASP A 148 -6.85 11.47 5.99
C ASP A 148 -7.05 10.10 5.34
N LEU A 149 -6.01 9.24 5.33
CA LEU A 149 -6.10 7.88 4.78
C LEU A 149 -7.18 7.05 5.49
N LYS A 150 -7.29 7.15 6.81
CA LYS A 150 -8.34 6.50 7.60
C LYS A 150 -9.72 6.95 7.15
N SER A 151 -9.95 8.25 6.96
CA SER A 151 -11.28 8.80 6.64
C SER A 151 -11.87 8.23 5.35
N VAL A 152 -11.02 7.96 4.36
CA VAL A 152 -11.41 7.32 3.11
C VAL A 152 -11.45 5.79 3.25
N PHE A 153 -10.41 5.17 3.82
CA PHE A 153 -10.32 3.71 3.88
C PHE A 153 -11.34 3.07 4.81
N SER A 154 -11.78 3.75 5.87
CA SER A 154 -12.86 3.26 6.72
C SER A 154 -14.21 3.19 6.01
N GLN A 155 -14.35 3.87 4.87
CA GLN A 155 -15.54 3.82 4.03
C GLN A 155 -15.37 2.81 2.89
N THR A 156 -14.19 2.79 2.24
CA THR A 156 -13.98 1.94 1.05
C THR A 156 -13.67 0.49 1.37
N ILE A 157 -12.83 0.20 2.38
CA ILE A 157 -12.39 -1.18 2.68
C ILE A 157 -13.56 -2.13 3.01
N PRO A 158 -14.58 -1.73 3.80
CA PRO A 158 -15.74 -2.59 4.03
C PRO A 158 -16.50 -2.93 2.74
N ILE A 159 -16.61 -1.98 1.81
CA ILE A 159 -17.26 -2.18 0.51
C ILE A 159 -16.41 -3.09 -0.38
N GLU A 160 -15.10 -2.89 -0.41
CA GLU A 160 -14.16 -3.76 -1.13
C GLU A 160 -14.21 -5.20 -0.60
N ASN A 161 -14.36 -5.41 0.71
CA ASN A 161 -14.61 -6.73 1.26
C ASN A 161 -15.95 -7.33 0.80
N ILE A 162 -17.01 -6.53 0.62
CA ILE A 162 -18.28 -7.03 0.04
C ILE A 162 -18.05 -7.50 -1.40
N ILE A 163 -17.36 -6.70 -2.20
CA ILE A 163 -16.99 -7.03 -3.59
C ILE A 163 -16.20 -8.35 -3.63
N GLU A 164 -15.14 -8.47 -2.83
CA GLU A 164 -14.30 -9.68 -2.75
C GLU A 164 -15.14 -10.92 -2.37
N ASN A 165 -16.04 -10.81 -1.40
CA ASN A 165 -16.91 -11.90 -0.99
C ASN A 165 -17.92 -12.29 -2.09
N LEU A 166 -18.48 -11.32 -2.82
CA LEU A 166 -19.37 -11.58 -3.96
C LEU A 166 -18.64 -12.31 -5.08
N ILE A 167 -17.42 -11.88 -5.42
CA ILE A 167 -16.58 -12.53 -6.43
C ILE A 167 -16.24 -13.96 -6.00
N SER A 168 -15.83 -14.18 -4.75
CA SER A 168 -15.51 -15.53 -4.23
C SER A 168 -16.70 -16.46 -4.35
N LYS A 169 -17.86 -16.05 -3.80
CA LYS A 169 -19.08 -16.87 -3.82
C LYS A 169 -19.58 -17.16 -5.23
N SER A 170 -19.46 -16.19 -6.14
CA SER A 170 -19.78 -16.38 -7.56
C SER A 170 -18.88 -17.46 -8.20
N ASN A 171 -17.57 -17.38 -7.96
CA ASN A 171 -16.60 -18.35 -8.48
C ASN A 171 -16.76 -19.75 -7.88
N GLU A 172 -17.21 -19.85 -6.63
CA GLU A 172 -17.50 -21.10 -5.93
C GLU A 172 -18.88 -21.68 -6.29
N GLY A 173 -19.68 -20.96 -7.09
CA GLY A 173 -21.02 -21.39 -7.48
C GLY A 173 -22.04 -21.32 -6.36
N GLU A 174 -21.75 -20.60 -5.27
CA GLU A 174 -22.62 -20.48 -4.09
C GLU A 174 -23.81 -19.53 -4.32
N LEU A 175 -23.77 -18.72 -5.39
CA LEU A 175 -24.82 -17.77 -5.75
C LEU A 175 -25.81 -18.34 -6.78
N VAL A 176 -26.22 -19.60 -6.62
CA VAL A 176 -27.10 -20.33 -7.57
C VAL A 176 -28.42 -19.59 -7.87
N GLN A 177 -28.90 -18.78 -6.93
CA GLN A 177 -30.15 -18.02 -7.05
C GLN A 177 -29.99 -16.69 -7.80
N LEU A 178 -28.76 -16.20 -7.99
CA LEU A 178 -28.50 -14.95 -8.69
C LEU A 178 -28.06 -15.23 -10.13
N SER A 179 -28.65 -14.50 -11.07
CA SER A 179 -28.16 -14.47 -12.43
C SER A 179 -26.78 -13.81 -12.49
N LYS A 180 -25.98 -14.19 -13.49
CA LYS A 180 -24.70 -13.55 -13.79
C LYS A 180 -24.84 -12.02 -13.98
N LYS A 181 -25.99 -11.59 -14.51
CA LYS A 181 -26.30 -10.17 -14.68
C LYS A 181 -26.44 -9.46 -13.33
N GLU A 182 -27.22 -10.01 -12.40
CA GLU A 182 -27.42 -9.41 -11.07
C GLU A 182 -26.11 -9.29 -10.28
N ILE A 183 -25.23 -10.30 -10.40
CA ILE A 183 -23.90 -10.26 -9.80
C ILE A 183 -23.08 -9.11 -10.42
N ASN A 184 -23.03 -9.01 -11.75
CA ASN A 184 -22.28 -7.95 -12.43
C ASN A 184 -22.82 -6.54 -12.14
N ASP A 185 -24.14 -6.38 -12.09
CA ASP A 185 -24.79 -5.11 -11.75
C ASP A 185 -24.44 -4.70 -10.30
N SER A 186 -24.44 -5.67 -9.36
CA SER A 186 -24.04 -5.45 -7.97
C SER A 186 -22.56 -5.05 -7.84
N LEU A 187 -21.66 -5.75 -8.53
CA LEU A 187 -20.23 -5.41 -8.56
C LEU A 187 -20.02 -4.00 -9.12
N SER A 188 -20.66 -3.68 -10.24
CA SER A 188 -20.59 -2.35 -10.86
C SER A 188 -21.12 -1.25 -9.94
N TYR A 189 -22.18 -1.53 -9.18
CA TYR A 189 -22.71 -0.59 -8.19
C TYR A 189 -21.68 -0.28 -7.09
N TYR A 190 -21.09 -1.31 -6.48
CA TYR A 190 -20.12 -1.13 -5.41
C TYR A 190 -18.80 -0.51 -5.89
N ASP A 191 -18.32 -0.87 -7.09
CA ASP A 191 -17.15 -0.25 -7.71
C ASP A 191 -17.36 1.25 -7.91
N ASN A 192 -18.53 1.64 -8.42
CA ASN A 192 -18.88 3.06 -8.59
C ASN A 192 -19.01 3.79 -7.25
N LEU A 193 -19.53 3.12 -6.21
CA LEU A 193 -19.61 3.69 -4.87
C LEU A 193 -18.22 3.99 -4.29
N VAL A 194 -17.28 3.03 -4.37
CA VAL A 194 -15.88 3.22 -3.95
C VAL A 194 -15.22 4.35 -4.73
N LYS A 195 -15.38 4.35 -6.06
CA LYS A 195 -14.85 5.40 -6.95
C LYS A 195 -15.36 6.79 -6.55
N ASN A 196 -16.66 6.93 -6.29
CA ASN A 196 -17.25 8.21 -5.90
C ASN A 196 -16.76 8.69 -4.52
N ILE A 197 -16.63 7.78 -3.54
CA ILE A 197 -16.06 8.11 -2.23
C ILE A 197 -14.64 8.68 -2.38
N LYS A 198 -13.79 8.03 -3.19
CA LYS A 198 -12.43 8.51 -3.46
C LYS A 198 -12.43 9.89 -4.14
N ILE A 199 -13.26 10.08 -5.16
CA ILE A 199 -13.37 11.36 -5.89
C ILE A 199 -13.78 12.51 -4.95
N GLU A 200 -14.81 12.30 -4.14
CA GLU A 200 -15.30 13.34 -3.22
C GLU A 200 -14.28 13.64 -2.10
N PHE A 201 -13.60 12.61 -1.60
CA PHE A 201 -12.48 12.81 -0.67
C PHE A 201 -11.36 13.66 -1.30
N ILE A 202 -10.93 13.32 -2.53
CA ILE A 202 -9.87 14.06 -3.24
C ILE A 202 -10.23 15.53 -3.42
N LYS A 203 -11.46 15.82 -3.88
CA LYS A 203 -11.93 17.20 -4.08
C LYS A 203 -11.95 18.02 -2.79
N SER A 204 -12.33 17.40 -1.67
CA SER A 204 -12.45 18.06 -0.38
C SER A 204 -11.11 18.19 0.38
N HIS A 205 -10.07 17.47 -0.05
CA HIS A 205 -8.76 17.43 0.63
C HIS A 205 -7.59 17.79 -0.31
N PRO A 206 -7.58 18.99 -0.92
CA PRO A 206 -6.58 19.36 -1.94
C PRO A 206 -5.14 19.43 -1.41
N ASN A 207 -4.95 19.50 -0.10
CA ASN A 207 -3.63 19.51 0.55
C ASN A 207 -3.16 18.12 0.99
N SER A 208 -3.97 17.08 0.81
CA SER A 208 -3.73 15.76 1.43
C SER A 208 -2.74 14.91 0.64
N VAL A 209 -1.75 14.37 1.34
CA VAL A 209 -0.85 13.33 0.81
C VAL A 209 -1.64 12.06 0.47
N ALA A 210 -2.66 11.71 1.26
CA ALA A 210 -3.52 10.57 0.97
C ALA A 210 -4.34 10.79 -0.30
N ALA A 211 -4.84 12.02 -0.55
CA ALA A 211 -5.50 12.35 -1.81
C ALA A 211 -4.55 12.19 -3.01
N ALA A 212 -3.31 12.69 -2.91
CA ALA A 212 -2.30 12.50 -3.95
C ALA A 212 -2.00 11.01 -4.21
N TYR A 213 -1.92 10.20 -3.16
CA TYR A 213 -1.79 8.74 -3.27
C TYR A 213 -2.98 8.11 -4.00
N LEU A 214 -4.21 8.47 -3.62
CA LEU A 214 -5.43 7.94 -4.24
C LEU A 214 -5.46 8.24 -5.74
N ILE A 215 -5.21 9.49 -6.15
CA ILE A 215 -5.15 9.84 -7.58
C ILE A 215 -4.13 8.95 -8.31
N ASN A 216 -2.89 8.85 -7.79
CA ASN A 216 -1.85 8.03 -8.43
C ASN A 216 -2.25 6.55 -8.52
N SER A 217 -2.79 5.99 -7.44
CA SER A 217 -3.20 4.59 -7.38
C SER A 217 -4.39 4.27 -8.30
N SER A 218 -5.44 5.09 -8.27
CA SER A 218 -6.63 4.94 -9.09
C SER A 218 -6.33 5.15 -10.57
N TYR A 219 -5.43 6.08 -10.90
CA TYR A 219 -4.96 6.25 -12.27
C TYR A 219 -4.13 5.05 -12.75
N ALA A 220 -3.19 4.57 -11.93
CA ALA A 220 -2.37 3.40 -12.26
C ALA A 220 -3.20 2.12 -12.44
N ASN A 221 -4.30 1.99 -11.70
CA ASN A 221 -5.24 0.88 -11.78
C ASN A 221 -6.34 1.08 -12.84
N GLN A 222 -6.28 2.15 -13.65
CA GLN A 222 -7.28 2.49 -14.67
C GLN A 222 -8.71 2.71 -14.13
N GLU A 223 -8.84 2.97 -12.83
CA GLU A 223 -10.11 3.37 -12.20
C GLU A 223 -10.50 4.80 -12.62
N PHE A 224 -9.50 5.68 -12.77
CA PHE A 224 -9.64 7.04 -13.29
C PHE A 224 -9.03 7.16 -14.69
N ASP A 225 -9.73 7.85 -15.59
CA ASP A 225 -9.22 8.18 -16.92
C ASP A 225 -8.38 9.47 -16.92
N ASN A 226 -7.75 9.82 -18.05
CA ASN A 226 -6.91 11.00 -18.18
C ASN A 226 -7.65 12.31 -17.88
N ILE A 227 -8.90 12.45 -18.32
CA ILE A 227 -9.68 13.69 -18.22
C ILE A 227 -10.07 13.93 -16.76
N LEU A 228 -10.60 12.90 -16.10
CA LEU A 228 -10.95 12.95 -14.69
C LEU A 228 -9.70 13.22 -13.84
N THR A 229 -8.60 12.51 -14.10
CA THR A 229 -7.36 12.65 -13.32
C THR A 229 -6.78 14.06 -13.46
N ALA A 230 -6.75 14.62 -14.68
CA ALA A 230 -6.30 16.00 -14.89
C ALA A 230 -7.14 17.00 -14.09
N LYS A 231 -8.48 16.91 -14.17
CA LYS A 231 -9.39 17.76 -13.39
C LYS A 231 -9.20 17.65 -11.88
N LEU A 232 -8.94 16.45 -11.37
CA LEU A 232 -8.69 16.25 -9.94
C LEU A 232 -7.37 16.90 -9.52
N ILE A 233 -6.32 16.77 -10.33
CA ILE A 233 -5.01 17.37 -10.07
C ILE A 233 -5.04 18.89 -10.11
N GLU A 234 -5.78 19.51 -11.04
CA GLU A 234 -5.93 20.97 -11.12
C GLU A 234 -6.44 21.60 -9.83
N ASN A 235 -7.21 20.84 -9.04
CA ASN A 235 -7.75 21.30 -7.77
C ASN A 235 -6.80 21.03 -6.58
N MET A 236 -5.70 20.30 -6.78
CA MET A 236 -4.73 19.98 -5.73
C MET A 236 -3.78 21.15 -5.45
N ASN A 237 -3.29 21.24 -4.22
CA ASN A 237 -2.31 22.26 -3.85
C ASN A 237 -0.91 21.88 -4.35
N HIS A 238 -0.58 22.37 -5.55
CA HIS A 238 0.70 22.14 -6.20
C HIS A 238 1.90 22.50 -5.31
N GLU A 239 1.86 23.64 -4.61
CA GLU A 239 2.98 24.12 -3.81
C GLU A 239 3.28 23.20 -2.63
N LYS A 240 2.24 22.73 -1.93
CA LYS A 240 2.40 21.83 -0.78
C LYS A 240 2.80 20.42 -1.20
N LEU A 241 2.33 19.95 -2.36
CA LEU A 241 2.47 18.56 -2.77
C LEU A 241 3.64 18.30 -3.71
N ARG A 242 4.36 19.33 -4.18
CA ARG A 242 5.45 19.16 -5.16
C ARG A 242 6.54 18.17 -4.76
N GLU A 243 6.80 18.00 -3.47
CA GLU A 243 7.80 17.03 -2.97
C GLU A 243 7.23 15.65 -2.63
N VAL A 244 5.91 15.50 -2.66
CA VAL A 244 5.23 14.22 -2.41
C VAL A 244 5.41 13.31 -3.62
N SER A 245 6.02 12.15 -3.39
CA SER A 245 6.33 11.15 -4.42
C SER A 245 5.11 10.81 -5.29
N PHE A 246 3.97 10.48 -4.67
CA PHE A 246 2.73 10.11 -5.38
C PHE A 246 2.24 11.20 -6.34
N TYR A 247 2.37 12.47 -5.92
CA TYR A 247 1.92 13.60 -6.71
C TYR A 247 2.79 13.79 -7.96
N ARG A 248 4.11 13.70 -7.80
CA ARG A 248 5.04 13.75 -8.94
C ARG A 248 4.83 12.57 -9.90
N GLU A 249 4.64 11.37 -9.37
CA GLU A 249 4.42 10.17 -10.18
C GLU A 249 3.18 10.30 -11.09
N VAL A 250 2.05 10.77 -10.54
CA VAL A 250 0.84 10.90 -11.37
C VAL A 250 0.99 11.99 -12.43
N LEU A 251 1.62 13.12 -12.09
CA LEU A 251 1.93 14.18 -13.07
C LEU A 251 2.81 13.65 -14.21
N GLN A 252 3.83 12.86 -13.87
CA GLN A 252 4.72 12.25 -14.86
C GLN A 252 3.95 11.31 -15.79
N ARG A 253 3.11 10.41 -15.24
CA ARG A 253 2.30 9.47 -16.04
C ARG A 253 1.32 10.19 -16.96
N LEU A 254 0.61 11.21 -16.46
CA LEU A 254 -0.30 12.00 -17.27
C LEU A 254 0.44 12.71 -18.40
N SER A 255 1.56 13.35 -18.10
CA SER A 255 2.36 14.06 -19.11
C SER A 255 2.84 13.13 -20.23
N ALA A 256 3.23 11.90 -19.91
CA ALA A 256 3.62 10.90 -20.88
C ALA A 256 2.44 10.49 -21.78
N ASN A 257 1.25 10.28 -21.21
CA ASN A 257 0.06 9.91 -21.96
C ASN A 257 -0.49 11.04 -22.85
N PHE A 258 -0.41 12.30 -22.42
CA PHE A 258 -0.76 13.43 -23.28
C PHE A 258 0.26 13.64 -24.41
N LYS A 259 1.57 13.43 -24.16
CA LYS A 259 2.60 13.41 -25.22
C LYS A 259 2.34 12.33 -26.27
N LEU A 260 1.80 11.19 -25.85
CA LEU A 260 1.45 10.07 -26.75
C LEU A 260 0.09 10.25 -27.45
N ASN A 261 -0.74 11.22 -27.03
CA ASN A 261 -2.06 11.48 -27.61
C ASN A 261 -2.21 12.97 -27.98
N PRO A 262 -1.77 13.40 -29.19
CA PRO A 262 -1.68 14.81 -29.59
C PRO A 262 -3.03 15.54 -29.71
N ARG A 263 -4.16 14.89 -29.42
CA ARG A 263 -5.49 15.52 -29.45
C ARG A 263 -5.74 16.54 -28.32
N PHE A 264 -4.82 16.70 -27.36
CA PHE A 264 -5.01 17.56 -26.20
C PHE A 264 -3.95 18.69 -26.04
N TYR A 265 -3.06 18.89 -27.03
CA TYR A 265 -2.15 20.08 -27.07
C TYR A 265 -2.79 21.29 -27.75
N LYS A 266 -4.05 21.57 -27.43
CA LYS A 266 -4.69 22.84 -27.75
C LYS A 266 -5.56 23.19 -26.55
N HIS A 267 -5.02 24.03 -25.67
CA HIS A 267 -5.62 25.25 -25.12
C HIS A 267 -4.65 25.85 -24.11
#